data_AF-A0A9E3VY58-F1
#
_entry.id   AF-A0A9E3VY58-F1
#
_cell.length_a   1.000
_cell.length_b   1.000
_cell.length_c   1.000
_cell.angle_alpha   90.00
_cell.angle_beta   90.00
_cell.angle_gamma   90.00
#
_symmetry.space_group_name_H-M   'P 1'
#
loop_
_entity.id
_entity.type
_entity.pdbx_description
1 polymer ?
#
loop_
_entity_poly.entity_id
_entity_poly.type
_entity_poly.pdbx_seq_one_letter_code
_entity_poly.pdbx_strand_id
1 'polypeptide(L)'
;MSRRLFVLGLIAVTAIWIFQDFRVGDAQELITSTPVRITIPSQAAPAIEIISSPTITRTPTRAVTMLEAKTNAGEVNVRAEPDVEAERLGAIRAGEFYPILGRYFRWLQFQ
;
A
#
# COMPACT_ATOMS: atom_id res chain seq x y z
N MET A 1 -78.64 -73.43 -16.81
CA MET A 1 -78.22 -72.31 -15.92
C MET A 1 -76.69 -72.11 -15.89
N SER A 2 -75.88 -73.16 -16.16
CA SER A 2 -74.41 -73.16 -16.08
C SER A 2 -73.65 -72.27 -17.08
N ARG A 3 -74.15 -72.06 -18.29
CA ARG A 3 -73.43 -71.30 -19.35
C ARG A 3 -73.31 -69.79 -19.07
N ARG A 4 -74.26 -69.20 -18.32
CA ARG A 4 -74.22 -67.77 -17.94
C ARG A 4 -73.26 -67.49 -16.78
N LEU A 5 -73.15 -68.45 -15.85
CA LEU A 5 -72.18 -68.40 -14.75
C LEU A 5 -70.73 -68.48 -15.26
N PHE A 6 -70.48 -69.31 -16.28
CA PHE A 6 -69.15 -69.45 -16.85
C PHE A 6 -68.66 -68.18 -17.57
N VAL A 7 -69.55 -67.49 -18.31
CA VAL A 7 -69.21 -66.25 -19.00
C VAL A 7 -68.95 -65.10 -18.02
N LEU A 8 -69.73 -65.00 -16.94
CA LEU A 8 -69.50 -64.01 -15.89
C LEU A 8 -68.19 -64.26 -15.14
N GLY A 9 -67.84 -65.53 -14.88
CA GLY A 9 -66.55 -65.90 -14.31
C GLY A 9 -65.37 -65.50 -15.21
N LEU A 10 -65.50 -65.71 -16.53
CA LEU A 10 -64.45 -65.38 -17.49
C LEU A 10 -64.23 -63.86 -17.61
N ILE A 11 -65.30 -63.07 -17.58
CA ILE A 11 -65.22 -61.60 -17.56
C ILE A 11 -64.62 -61.08 -16.25
N ALA A 12 -64.95 -61.70 -15.11
CA ALA A 12 -64.37 -61.32 -13.83
C ALA A 12 -62.86 -61.60 -13.78
N VAL A 13 -62.42 -62.75 -14.33
CA VAL A 13 -60.99 -63.09 -14.38
C VAL A 13 -60.23 -62.16 -15.32
N THR A 14 -60.78 -61.81 -16.48
CA THR A 14 -60.11 -60.85 -17.38
C THR A 14 -60.05 -59.43 -16.80
N ALA A 15 -61.10 -58.99 -16.09
CA ALA A 15 -61.09 -57.72 -15.39
C ALA A 15 -60.05 -57.67 -14.25
N ILE A 16 -59.82 -58.79 -13.57
CA ILE A 16 -58.79 -58.90 -12.51
C ILE A 16 -57.38 -58.85 -13.12
N TRP A 17 -57.14 -59.48 -14.27
CA TRP A 17 -55.85 -59.39 -14.95
C TRP A 17 -55.55 -57.97 -15.46
N ILE A 18 -56.54 -57.26 -16.00
CA ILE A 18 -56.36 -55.88 -16.49
C ILE A 18 -56.05 -54.88 -15.35
N PHE A 19 -56.59 -55.10 -14.14
CA PHE A 19 -56.36 -54.22 -13.00
C PHE A 19 -55.02 -54.46 -12.28
N GLN A 20 -54.35 -55.60 -12.52
CA GLN A 20 -53.07 -55.91 -11.88
C GLN A 20 -51.88 -55.20 -12.54
N ASP A 21 -51.98 -54.80 -13.81
CA ASP A 21 -50.89 -54.13 -14.55
C ASP A 21 -50.68 -52.65 -14.18
N PHE A 22 -51.56 -52.03 -13.39
CA PHE A 22 -51.49 -50.60 -13.04
C PHE A 22 -50.78 -50.27 -11.72
N ARG A 23 -50.01 -51.20 -11.13
CA ARG A 23 -49.26 -50.94 -9.89
C ARG A 23 -47.75 -50.98 -10.09
N VAL A 24 -47.24 -50.18 -11.02
CA VAL A 24 -45.85 -49.72 -10.97
C VAL A 24 -45.88 -48.31 -10.40
N GLY A 25 -45.63 -48.20 -9.09
CA GLY A 25 -45.46 -46.91 -8.45
C GLY A 25 -44.13 -46.31 -8.88
N ASP A 26 -44.17 -45.15 -9.52
CA ASP A 26 -43.00 -44.31 -9.74
C ASP A 26 -42.55 -43.71 -8.40
N ALA A 27 -41.89 -44.51 -7.58
CA ALA A 27 -41.10 -44.02 -6.46
C ALA A 27 -39.69 -43.69 -7.00
N GLN A 28 -39.59 -42.62 -7.78
CA GLN A 28 -38.28 -42.04 -8.07
C GLN A 28 -37.76 -41.39 -6.79
N GLU A 29 -36.82 -42.07 -6.12
CA GLU A 29 -36.00 -41.43 -5.08
C GLU A 29 -35.24 -40.26 -5.70
N LEU A 30 -35.34 -39.08 -5.07
CA LEU A 30 -34.57 -37.92 -5.47
C LEU A 30 -33.08 -38.26 -5.35
N ILE A 31 -32.40 -38.38 -6.49
CA ILE A 31 -30.94 -38.42 -6.55
C ILE A 31 -30.38 -37.14 -5.92
N THR A 32 -29.90 -37.26 -4.69
CA THR A 32 -29.19 -36.19 -3.99
C THR A 32 -27.70 -36.31 -4.30
N SER A 33 -27.12 -35.25 -4.86
CA SER A 33 -25.69 -35.20 -5.15
C SER A 33 -24.91 -35.32 -3.83
N THR A 34 -24.06 -36.34 -3.71
CA THR A 34 -23.15 -36.42 -2.56
C THR A 34 -22.03 -35.40 -2.74
N PRO A 35 -21.84 -34.42 -1.83
CA PRO A 35 -20.80 -33.42 -2.00
C PRO A 35 -19.40 -34.06 -1.82
N VAL A 36 -18.54 -33.90 -2.82
CA VAL A 36 -17.11 -34.28 -2.74
C VAL A 36 -16.37 -33.22 -1.92
N ARG A 37 -15.63 -33.65 -0.89
CA ARG A 37 -14.73 -32.77 -0.14
C ARG A 37 -13.36 -32.74 -0.82
N ILE A 38 -12.98 -31.58 -1.36
CA ILE A 38 -11.64 -31.33 -1.89
C ILE A 38 -10.82 -30.71 -0.75
N THR A 39 -9.79 -31.44 -0.28
CA THR A 39 -8.82 -30.89 0.69
C THR A 39 -7.66 -30.31 -0.10
N ILE A 40 -7.52 -28.98 -0.09
CA ILE A 40 -6.36 -28.32 -0.70
C ILE A 40 -5.29 -28.20 0.38
N PRO A 41 -4.11 -28.84 0.22
CA PRO A 41 -3.01 -28.62 1.14
C PRO A 41 -2.57 -27.15 1.03
N SER A 42 -2.63 -26.42 2.15
CA SER A 42 -2.12 -25.05 2.23
C SER A 42 -0.61 -25.10 2.49
N GLN A 43 0.17 -24.73 1.48
CA GLN A 43 1.62 -24.57 1.64
C GLN A 43 1.90 -23.24 2.32
N ALA A 44 2.69 -23.26 3.39
CA ALA A 44 3.14 -22.04 4.06
C ALA A 44 3.87 -21.13 3.06
N ALA A 45 3.53 -19.85 3.06
CA ALA A 45 4.19 -18.86 2.22
C ALA A 45 5.70 -18.83 2.55
N PRO A 46 6.58 -18.66 1.53
CA PRO A 46 8.01 -18.54 1.78
C PRO A 46 8.29 -17.35 2.72
N ALA A 47 9.12 -17.58 3.74
CA ALA A 47 9.56 -16.51 4.63
C ALA A 47 10.45 -15.54 3.84
N ILE A 48 10.05 -14.27 3.79
CA ILE A 48 10.87 -13.20 3.19
C ILE A 48 11.83 -12.72 4.28
N GLU A 49 13.12 -12.99 4.12
CA GLU A 49 14.17 -12.44 4.97
C GLU A 49 14.35 -10.95 4.65
N ILE A 50 14.01 -10.07 5.60
CA ILE A 50 14.20 -8.63 5.48
C ILE A 50 15.66 -8.32 5.77
N ILE A 51 16.49 -8.27 4.72
CA ILE A 51 17.85 -7.72 4.80
C ILE A 51 17.76 -6.19 4.96
N SER A 52 18.14 -5.69 6.13
CA SER A 52 18.21 -4.25 6.38
C SER A 52 19.34 -3.63 5.56
N SER A 53 18.99 -2.84 4.54
CA SER A 53 19.94 -2.03 3.80
C SER A 53 20.15 -0.69 4.53
N PRO A 54 21.39 -0.18 4.69
CA PRO A 54 21.62 1.13 5.26
C PRO A 54 21.01 2.22 4.37
N THR A 55 20.17 3.07 4.95
CA THR A 55 19.60 4.23 4.26
C THR A 55 20.63 5.37 4.25
N ILE A 56 21.05 5.82 3.06
CA ILE A 56 21.89 7.03 2.93
C ILE A 56 21.02 8.26 3.24
N THR A 57 21.24 8.90 4.38
CA THR A 57 20.61 10.18 4.73
C THR A 57 21.52 11.34 4.31
N ARG A 58 21.03 12.25 3.47
CA ARG A 58 21.74 13.50 3.18
C ARG A 58 21.74 14.38 4.43
N THR A 59 22.90 14.84 4.87
CA THR A 59 23.00 15.87 5.91
C THR A 59 22.70 17.23 5.27
N PRO A 60 21.81 18.06 5.83
CA PRO A 60 21.56 19.39 5.29
C PRO A 60 22.84 20.23 5.36
N THR A 61 23.26 20.78 4.22
CA THR A 61 24.35 21.76 4.16
C THR A 61 23.85 23.07 4.76
N ARG A 62 24.56 23.60 5.76
CA ARG A 62 24.24 24.90 6.36
C ARG A 62 24.43 26.01 5.33
N ALA A 63 23.39 26.82 5.11
CA ALA A 63 23.50 28.02 4.30
C ALA A 63 24.45 29.03 4.97
N VAL A 64 25.38 29.59 4.20
CA VAL A 64 26.29 30.66 4.65
C VAL A 64 25.79 31.99 4.13
N THR A 65 25.64 32.97 5.01
CA THR A 65 25.30 34.35 4.62
C THR A 65 26.56 35.06 4.17
N MET A 66 26.49 35.75 3.02
CA MET A 66 27.60 36.50 2.45
C MET A 66 27.41 38.00 2.70
N LEU A 67 28.51 38.68 3.03
CA LEU A 67 28.65 40.13 3.14
C LEU A 67 29.18 40.67 1.81
N GLU A 68 28.58 41.75 1.31
CA GLU A 68 29.11 42.58 0.24
C GLU A 68 29.08 44.05 0.66
N ALA A 69 30.01 44.86 0.16
CA ALA A 69 29.89 46.31 0.24
C ALA A 69 28.95 46.84 -0.84
N LYS A 70 28.10 47.81 -0.49
CA LYS A 70 27.25 48.50 -1.48
C LYS A 70 28.11 49.39 -2.38
N THR A 71 27.79 49.44 -3.66
CA THR A 71 28.47 50.27 -4.67
C THR A 71 28.54 51.75 -4.29
N ASN A 72 27.57 52.26 -3.53
CA ASN A 72 27.48 53.66 -3.11
C ASN A 72 27.86 53.90 -1.64
N ALA A 73 28.42 52.91 -0.93
CA ALA A 73 28.79 53.06 0.48
C ALA A 73 30.08 53.88 0.70
N GLY A 74 30.84 54.17 -0.35
CA GLY A 74 32.19 54.71 -0.22
C GLY A 74 33.15 53.65 0.32
N GLU A 75 34.15 54.08 1.10
CA GLU A 75 35.13 53.19 1.70
C GLU A 75 34.55 52.48 2.95
N VAL A 76 34.51 51.13 2.92
CA VAL A 76 33.98 50.33 4.04
C VAL A 76 35.14 49.69 4.81
N ASN A 77 35.46 50.28 5.96
CA ASN A 77 36.63 49.91 6.76
C ASN A 77 36.45 48.59 7.52
N VAL A 78 37.52 47.78 7.50
CA VAL A 78 37.65 46.56 8.30
C VAL A 78 38.55 46.87 9.48
N ARG A 79 38.14 46.46 10.69
CA ARG A 79 38.87 46.72 11.93
C ARG A 79 39.17 45.43 12.69
N ALA A 80 40.23 45.45 13.49
CA ALA A 80 40.68 44.30 14.28
C ALA A 80 39.66 43.90 15.37
N GLU A 81 38.93 44.88 15.91
CA GLU A 81 37.93 44.71 16.95
C GLU A 81 36.63 45.46 16.59
N PRO A 82 35.48 45.12 17.19
CA PRO A 82 34.20 45.79 16.96
C PRO A 82 34.13 47.17 17.66
N ASP A 83 35.12 48.01 17.39
CA ASP A 83 35.30 49.36 17.92
C ASP A 83 35.73 50.29 16.78
N VAL A 84 35.21 51.52 16.76
CA VAL A 84 35.58 52.55 15.78
C VAL A 84 36.99 53.09 15.98
N GLU A 85 37.58 52.91 17.17
CA GLU A 85 38.95 53.33 17.47
C GLU A 85 39.98 52.20 17.25
N ALA A 86 39.54 50.96 17.00
CA ALA A 86 40.42 49.82 16.77
C ALA A 86 41.23 49.95 15.48
N GLU A 87 42.38 49.27 15.41
CA GLU A 87 43.26 49.26 14.24
C GLU A 87 42.49 48.92 12.96
N ARG A 88 42.71 49.72 11.92
CA ARG A 88 42.15 49.48 10.59
C ARG A 88 43.00 48.46 9.86
N LEU A 89 42.44 47.28 9.61
CA LEU A 89 43.09 46.22 8.85
C LEU A 89 43.00 46.42 7.33
N GLY A 90 41.97 47.14 6.87
CA GLY A 90 41.79 47.41 5.46
C GLY A 90 40.42 48.00 5.11
N ALA A 91 39.97 47.73 3.89
CA ALA A 91 38.61 48.02 3.43
C ALA A 91 38.14 46.94 2.45
N ILE A 92 36.84 46.65 2.47
CA ILE A 92 36.20 45.72 1.52
C ILE A 92 35.69 46.48 0.29
N ARG A 93 35.63 45.81 -0.87
CA ARG A 93 35.18 46.39 -2.13
C ARG A 93 33.78 45.90 -2.52
N ALA A 94 33.07 46.73 -3.29
CA ALA A 94 31.80 46.32 -3.88
C ALA A 94 32.02 45.20 -4.92
N GLY A 95 31.12 44.20 -4.90
CA GLY A 95 31.22 43.01 -5.75
C GLY A 95 32.10 41.88 -5.19
N GLU A 96 32.82 42.10 -4.10
CA GLU A 96 33.48 41.04 -3.34
C GLU A 96 32.53 40.48 -2.27
N PHE A 97 32.55 39.16 -2.09
CA PHE A 97 31.68 38.45 -1.17
C PHE A 97 32.48 37.75 -0.07
N TYR A 98 32.11 38.02 1.18
CA TYR A 98 32.79 37.49 2.36
C TYR A 98 31.81 36.70 3.23
N PRO A 99 32.07 35.42 3.57
CA PRO A 99 31.22 34.66 4.47
C PRO A 99 31.18 35.27 5.88
N ILE A 100 29.98 35.51 6.40
CA ILE A 100 29.76 36.03 7.75
C ILE A 100 29.92 34.89 8.77
N LEU A 101 30.78 35.11 9.75
CA LEU A 101 31.03 34.21 10.88
C LEU A 101 30.12 34.52 12.07
N GLY A 102 29.82 35.80 12.29
CA GLY A 102 29.06 36.24 13.44
C GLY A 102 28.72 37.73 13.42
N ARG A 103 27.94 38.14 14.43
CA ARG A 103 27.53 39.52 14.63
C ARG A 103 27.66 39.89 16.10
N TYR A 104 28.26 41.04 16.37
CA TYR A 104 28.33 41.63 17.71
C TYR A 104 27.75 43.05 17.64
N PHE A 105 26.57 43.25 18.26
CA PHE A 105 25.78 44.48 18.13
C PHE A 105 25.55 44.91 16.67
N ARG A 106 26.32 45.89 16.16
CA ARG A 106 26.23 46.42 14.79
C ARG A 106 27.44 46.05 13.92
N TRP A 107 28.37 45.26 14.46
CA TRP A 107 29.57 44.79 13.78
C TRP A 107 29.37 43.38 13.24
N LEU A 108 29.92 43.12 12.06
CA LEU A 108 29.92 41.82 11.41
C LEU A 108 31.36 41.28 11.40
N GLN A 109 31.51 40.03 11.80
CA GLN A 109 32.75 39.28 11.67
C GLN A 109 32.65 38.39 10.43
N PHE A 110 33.69 38.37 9.60
CA PHE A 110 33.75 37.61 8.35
C PHE A 110 35.18 37.09 8.10
N GLN A 111 35.34 36.21 7.10
CA GLN A 111 36.63 35.70 6.61
C GLN A 111 36.75 35.88 5.09
#